data_AF-Q9NQM9-F1
#
_entry.id   AF-Q9NQM9-F1
#
_cell.length_a   1.000
_cell.length_b   1.000
_cell.length_c   1.000
_cell.angle_alpha   90.00
_cell.angle_beta   90.00
_cell.angle_gamma   90.00
#
_symmetry.space_group_name_H-M   'P 1'
#
loop_
_entity.id
_entity.type
_entity.pdbx_description
1 polymer ?
#
loop_
_entity_poly.entity_id
_entity_poly.type
_entity_poly.pdbx_seq_one_letter_code
_entity_poly.pdbx_strand_id
1 'polypeptide(L)'
;SKSNTNCGGGNHGYNNEFRSMEAIFLAHGPSFKEKTEVEPFENIEVYNLMCDLLRIQPAPNNGTHGSLNHLLKVPFYEPSHAEEVSKFSVCGFANPLPTESLDCFCPHLQNSTQLEQVNQMLNLTQEEITATVKVNLPFGRPRVLQKNVDHCLLYHREYVSGFGKAMRMPMWSSYTVPQLGDTSPLPPTVPDCLRADVRVPPSESQKCSFYLADKNITHGFLYPPASNRTSDSQYDALITSNLVPMYEEFR
;
A
#
# COMPACT_ATOMS: atom_id res chain seq x y z
N SER A 1 -40.61 -21.86 33.26
CA SER A 1 -39.65 -22.26 32.21
C SER A 1 -38.29 -22.46 32.87
N LYS A 2 -37.61 -23.59 32.67
CA LYS A 2 -36.26 -23.76 33.21
C LYS A 2 -35.27 -23.02 32.29
N SER A 3 -34.60 -22.01 32.83
CA SER A 3 -33.46 -21.35 32.22
C SER A 3 -32.35 -22.37 32.01
N ASN A 4 -32.17 -22.84 30.78
CA ASN A 4 -31.10 -23.74 30.43
C ASN A 4 -29.84 -22.92 30.13
N THR A 5 -29.17 -22.42 31.17
CA THR A 5 -27.87 -21.75 31.03
C THR A 5 -26.79 -22.81 30.94
N ASN A 6 -26.53 -23.29 29.72
CA ASN A 6 -25.47 -24.26 29.46
C ASN A 6 -24.10 -23.55 29.50
N CYS A 7 -23.47 -23.50 30.67
CA CYS A 7 -22.19 -22.83 30.91
C CYS A 7 -21.32 -23.68 31.86
N GLY A 8 -19.98 -23.52 31.80
CA GLY A 8 -19.01 -24.19 32.68
C GLY A 8 -18.26 -25.39 32.08
N GLY A 9 -18.58 -25.79 30.84
CA GLY A 9 -17.82 -26.79 30.06
C GLY A 9 -16.85 -26.17 29.04
N GLY A 10 -16.16 -27.02 28.28
CA GLY A 10 -15.35 -26.58 27.13
C GLY A 10 -16.21 -26.11 25.96
N ASN A 11 -15.72 -25.13 25.19
CA ASN A 11 -16.42 -24.58 24.03
C ASN A 11 -15.41 -24.14 22.95
N HIS A 12 -15.90 -23.93 21.73
CA HIS A 12 -15.12 -23.48 20.58
C HIS A 12 -15.96 -22.54 19.69
N GLY A 13 -15.39 -22.06 18.58
CA GLY A 13 -16.04 -21.06 17.69
C GLY A 13 -15.68 -19.62 18.03
N TYR A 14 -14.66 -19.42 18.86
CA TYR A 14 -14.04 -18.13 19.10
C TYR A 14 -13.14 -17.73 17.93
N ASN A 15 -12.44 -16.60 18.06
CA ASN A 15 -11.45 -16.16 17.08
C ASN A 15 -10.40 -17.27 16.82
N ASN A 16 -10.15 -17.57 15.55
CA ASN A 16 -9.20 -18.60 15.09
C ASN A 16 -7.73 -18.26 15.41
N GLU A 17 -7.41 -17.01 15.74
CA GLU A 17 -6.07 -16.61 16.20
C GLU A 17 -5.79 -17.03 17.66
N PHE A 18 -6.82 -17.41 18.42
CA PHE A 18 -6.61 -17.92 19.76
C PHE A 18 -5.93 -19.28 19.70
N ARG A 19 -4.81 -19.44 20.43
CA ARG A 19 -4.06 -20.70 20.49
C ARG A 19 -4.92 -21.93 20.83
N SER A 20 -5.98 -21.75 21.64
CA SER A 20 -6.90 -22.84 21.96
C SER A 20 -7.81 -23.29 20.80
N MET A 21 -7.92 -22.48 19.75
CA MET A 21 -8.68 -22.75 18.52
C MET A 21 -7.79 -23.23 17.37
N GLU A 22 -6.46 -23.30 17.55
CA GLU A 22 -5.56 -23.91 16.58
C GLU A 22 -5.88 -25.40 16.41
N ALA A 23 -5.75 -25.90 15.19
CA ALA A 23 -5.99 -27.29 14.84
C ALA A 23 -4.68 -28.02 14.53
N ILE A 24 -4.70 -29.35 14.66
CA ILE A 24 -3.57 -30.19 14.26
C ILE A 24 -3.65 -30.54 12.77
N PHE A 25 -2.50 -30.62 12.11
CA PHE A 25 -2.37 -31.19 10.77
C PHE A 25 -1.17 -32.14 10.74
N LEU A 26 -1.40 -33.38 10.32
CA LEU A 26 -0.37 -34.40 10.18
C LEU A 26 -0.56 -35.10 8.84
N ALA A 27 0.51 -35.21 8.06
CA ALA A 27 0.48 -35.84 6.75
C ALA A 27 1.62 -36.85 6.59
N HIS A 28 1.32 -37.97 5.95
CA HIS A 28 2.30 -39.00 5.63
C HIS A 28 1.88 -39.73 4.35
N GLY A 29 2.83 -39.94 3.45
CA GLY A 29 2.60 -40.65 2.20
C GLY A 29 3.75 -40.45 1.21
N PRO A 30 3.71 -41.16 0.06
CA PRO A 30 4.80 -41.12 -0.91
C PRO A 30 5.04 -39.71 -1.49
N SER A 31 3.99 -38.89 -1.59
CA SER A 31 4.05 -37.53 -2.13
C SER A 31 4.53 -36.48 -1.13
N PHE A 32 4.39 -36.73 0.18
CA PHE A 32 4.77 -35.79 1.25
C PHE A 32 6.24 -35.93 1.61
N LYS A 33 6.91 -34.83 1.96
CA LYS A 33 8.26 -34.89 2.55
C LYS A 33 8.25 -35.64 3.88
N GLU A 34 9.35 -36.32 4.18
CA GLU A 34 9.47 -37.14 5.39
C GLU A 34 10.13 -36.33 6.52
N LYS A 35 9.71 -36.57 7.77
CA LYS A 35 10.31 -35.96 8.98
C LYS A 35 10.47 -34.44 8.89
N THR A 36 9.46 -33.78 8.35
CA THR A 36 9.46 -32.33 8.10
C THR A 36 8.41 -31.68 8.98
N GLU A 37 8.84 -30.72 9.81
CA GLU A 37 7.97 -29.76 10.48
C GLU A 37 7.86 -28.51 9.59
N VAL A 38 6.67 -27.91 9.52
CA VAL A 38 6.37 -26.75 8.67
C VAL A 38 5.74 -25.65 9.51
N GLU A 39 5.85 -24.42 9.03
CA GLU A 39 5.17 -23.28 9.63
C GLU A 39 3.64 -23.45 9.61
N PRO A 40 2.90 -22.77 10.52
CA PRO A 40 1.44 -22.76 10.51
C PRO A 40 0.88 -22.30 9.16
N PHE A 41 -0.24 -22.88 8.76
CA PHE A 41 -0.98 -22.50 7.56
C PHE A 41 -2.49 -22.63 7.79
N GLU A 42 -3.29 -22.00 6.94
CA GLU A 42 -4.74 -21.97 7.07
C GLU A 42 -5.40 -23.22 6.45
N ASN A 43 -6.49 -23.70 7.05
CA ASN A 43 -7.17 -24.91 6.58
C ASN A 43 -7.78 -24.77 5.17
N ILE A 44 -8.01 -23.56 4.68
CA ILE A 44 -8.49 -23.28 3.32
C ILE A 44 -7.50 -23.74 2.23
N GLU A 45 -6.21 -23.89 2.57
CA GLU A 45 -5.16 -24.33 1.66
C GLU A 45 -5.21 -25.85 1.37
N VAL A 46 -5.86 -26.63 2.25
CA VAL A 46 -5.88 -28.10 2.18
C VAL A 46 -6.58 -28.61 0.91
N TYR A 47 -7.58 -27.87 0.39
CA TYR A 47 -8.29 -28.28 -0.82
C TYR A 47 -7.38 -28.34 -2.06
N ASN A 48 -6.54 -27.31 -2.26
CA ASN A 48 -5.58 -27.27 -3.37
C ASN A 48 -4.54 -28.41 -3.22
N LEU A 49 -4.03 -28.62 -2.00
CA LEU A 49 -3.11 -29.72 -1.70
C LEU A 49 -3.72 -31.09 -2.04
N MET A 50 -4.98 -31.33 -1.68
CA MET A 50 -5.67 -32.58 -2.04
C MET A 50 -5.81 -32.74 -3.56
N CYS A 51 -6.10 -31.66 -4.29
CA CYS A 51 -6.16 -31.68 -5.75
C CYS A 51 -4.80 -32.01 -6.37
N ASP A 52 -3.72 -31.48 -5.83
CA ASP A 52 -2.35 -31.78 -6.28
C ASP A 52 -1.96 -33.24 -6.03
N LEU A 53 -2.34 -33.79 -4.87
CA LEU A 53 -2.12 -35.20 -4.52
C LEU A 53 -2.88 -36.15 -5.46
N LEU A 54 -4.10 -35.77 -5.86
CA LEU A 54 -4.95 -36.51 -6.79
C LEU A 54 -4.66 -36.21 -8.27
N ARG A 55 -3.78 -35.23 -8.54
CA ARG A 55 -3.43 -34.73 -9.88
C ARG A 55 -4.65 -34.25 -10.70
N ILE A 56 -5.57 -33.54 -10.03
CA ILE A 56 -6.76 -32.94 -10.64
C ILE A 56 -6.71 -31.41 -10.55
N GLN A 57 -7.52 -30.74 -11.38
CA GLN A 57 -7.66 -29.28 -11.33
C GLN A 57 -8.61 -28.89 -10.19
N PRO A 58 -8.23 -27.99 -9.27
CA PRO A 58 -9.13 -27.50 -8.24
C PRO A 58 -10.24 -26.63 -8.84
N ALA A 59 -11.42 -26.66 -8.24
CA ALA A 59 -12.46 -25.65 -8.49
C ALA A 59 -12.03 -24.28 -7.90
N PRO A 60 -12.60 -23.14 -8.36
CA PRO A 60 -12.32 -21.83 -7.76
C PRO A 60 -12.58 -21.85 -6.25
N ASN A 61 -11.57 -21.45 -5.47
CA ASN A 61 -11.58 -21.49 -4.01
C ASN A 61 -10.72 -20.34 -3.45
N ASN A 62 -10.68 -20.21 -2.12
CA ASN A 62 -9.99 -19.12 -1.44
C ASN A 62 -8.51 -19.40 -1.12
N GLY A 63 -8.03 -20.63 -1.30
CA GLY A 63 -6.64 -20.98 -1.03
C GLY A 63 -5.68 -20.45 -2.10
N THR A 64 -4.44 -20.19 -1.71
CA THR A 64 -3.37 -19.76 -2.61
C THR A 64 -2.66 -20.97 -3.22
N HIS A 65 -3.11 -21.43 -4.39
CA HIS A 65 -2.56 -22.63 -5.03
C HIS A 65 -1.04 -22.52 -5.25
N GLY A 66 -0.29 -23.47 -4.70
CA GLY A 66 1.18 -23.48 -4.68
C GLY A 66 1.80 -23.09 -3.33
N SER A 67 1.05 -22.47 -2.41
CA SER A 67 1.51 -22.09 -1.06
C SER A 67 2.08 -23.29 -0.27
N LEU A 68 1.43 -24.45 -0.39
CA LEU A 68 1.80 -25.70 0.28
C LEU A 68 2.75 -26.60 -0.54
N ASN A 69 3.35 -26.10 -1.63
CA ASN A 69 4.31 -26.89 -2.42
C ASN A 69 5.50 -27.40 -1.59
N HIS A 70 5.87 -26.65 -0.55
CA HIS A 70 6.96 -27.02 0.35
C HIS A 70 6.67 -28.28 1.20
N LEU A 71 5.42 -28.77 1.26
CA LEU A 71 5.05 -30.06 1.89
C LEU A 71 5.31 -31.26 0.97
N LEU A 72 5.38 -31.05 -0.36
CA LEU A 72 5.44 -32.10 -1.37
C LEU A 72 6.88 -32.41 -1.80
N LYS A 73 7.19 -33.68 -2.07
CA LYS A 73 8.50 -34.09 -2.63
C LYS A 73 8.69 -33.54 -4.05
N VAL A 74 7.65 -33.62 -4.87
CA VAL A 74 7.59 -33.12 -6.24
C VAL A 74 6.23 -32.44 -6.45
N PRO A 75 6.18 -31.09 -6.51
CA PRO A 75 4.93 -30.37 -6.75
C PRO A 75 4.25 -30.78 -8.06
N PHE A 76 2.91 -30.80 -8.05
CA PHE A 76 2.11 -31.03 -9.27
C PHE A 76 1.84 -29.73 -10.03
N TYR A 77 1.64 -28.64 -9.29
CA TYR A 77 1.39 -27.30 -9.81
C TYR A 77 2.56 -26.37 -9.45
N GLU A 78 3.06 -25.63 -10.44
CA GLU A 78 4.10 -24.61 -10.25
C GLU A 78 3.45 -23.23 -10.40
N PRO A 79 3.36 -22.42 -9.32
CA PRO A 79 2.74 -21.10 -9.39
C PRO A 79 3.60 -20.11 -10.18
N SER A 80 2.94 -19.12 -10.79
CA SER A 80 3.59 -17.97 -11.42
C SER A 80 3.03 -16.67 -10.87
N HIS A 81 3.79 -15.57 -10.99
CA HIS A 81 3.26 -14.25 -10.67
C HIS A 81 2.08 -13.90 -11.59
N ALA A 82 1.07 -13.24 -11.02
CA ALA A 82 -0.04 -12.72 -11.78
C ALA A 82 0.43 -11.62 -12.75
N GLU A 83 -0.01 -11.71 -14.00
CA GLU A 83 0.31 -10.72 -15.02
C GLU A 83 -0.42 -9.40 -14.76
N GLU A 84 0.29 -8.29 -14.94
CA GLU A 84 -0.32 -6.98 -14.79
C GLU A 84 -1.37 -6.74 -15.88
N VAL A 85 -2.55 -6.30 -15.46
CA VAL A 85 -3.68 -6.07 -16.36
C VAL A 85 -3.71 -4.62 -16.86
N SER A 86 -3.53 -3.65 -15.95
CA SER A 86 -3.49 -2.23 -16.30
C SER A 86 -2.07 -1.69 -16.21
N LYS A 87 -1.47 -1.39 -17.37
CA LYS A 87 -0.16 -0.75 -17.47
C LYS A 87 -0.23 0.67 -16.89
N PHE A 88 0.88 1.13 -16.33
CA PHE A 88 0.98 2.51 -15.84
C PHE A 88 1.21 3.50 -17.00
N SER A 89 0.56 4.64 -16.91
CA SER A 89 0.80 5.85 -17.67
C SER A 89 1.93 6.69 -17.05
N VAL A 90 2.32 7.78 -17.71
CA VAL A 90 3.36 8.69 -17.24
C VAL A 90 2.73 9.97 -16.67
N CYS A 91 3.11 10.36 -15.45
CA CYS A 91 2.83 11.68 -14.88
C CYS A 91 4.15 12.44 -14.77
N GLY A 92 4.62 12.92 -15.92
CA GLY A 92 5.93 13.55 -16.06
C GLY A 92 5.94 14.98 -15.53
N PHE A 93 7.11 15.44 -15.14
CA PHE A 93 7.32 16.85 -14.82
C PHE A 93 7.43 17.67 -16.12
N ALA A 94 6.64 18.73 -16.24
CA ALA A 94 6.64 19.59 -17.42
C ALA A 94 6.83 21.07 -17.06
N ASN A 95 5.94 21.63 -16.24
CA ASN A 95 6.00 23.02 -15.81
C ASN A 95 6.11 23.09 -14.28
N PRO A 96 7.09 23.82 -13.70
CA PRO A 96 7.21 23.98 -12.26
C PRO A 96 6.07 24.79 -11.61
N LEU A 97 5.25 25.51 -12.40
CA LEU A 97 4.11 26.26 -11.90
C LEU A 97 2.79 25.54 -12.22
N PRO A 98 1.87 25.39 -11.24
CA PRO A 98 0.59 24.74 -11.46
C PRO A 98 -0.35 25.63 -12.30
N THR A 99 -1.19 25.00 -13.12
CA THR A 99 -2.22 25.70 -13.92
C THR A 99 -3.41 26.16 -13.06
N GLU A 100 -3.76 25.41 -12.01
CA GLU A 100 -4.75 25.76 -11.00
C GLU A 100 -4.17 25.58 -9.59
N SER A 101 -4.54 26.44 -8.65
CA SER A 101 -4.13 26.33 -7.24
C SER A 101 -4.86 25.20 -6.48
N LEU A 102 -5.95 24.68 -7.05
CA LEU A 102 -6.81 23.65 -6.43
C LEU A 102 -7.36 24.05 -5.04
N ASP A 103 -7.57 25.36 -4.84
CA ASP A 103 -8.01 25.96 -3.58
C ASP A 103 -7.11 25.58 -2.38
N CYS A 104 -5.86 25.19 -2.65
CA CYS A 104 -4.87 24.83 -1.66
C CYS A 104 -3.93 26.02 -1.39
N PHE A 105 -3.53 26.19 -0.14
CA PHE A 105 -2.73 27.32 0.31
C PHE A 105 -1.53 26.84 1.12
N CYS A 106 -0.38 27.47 0.90
CA CYS A 106 0.81 27.35 1.73
C CYS A 106 1.41 28.74 1.97
N PRO A 107 1.18 29.36 3.14
CA PRO A 107 1.65 30.71 3.46
C PRO A 107 3.18 30.85 3.36
N HIS A 108 3.91 29.77 3.62
CA HIS A 108 5.37 29.73 3.51
C HIS A 108 5.90 29.88 2.08
N LEU A 109 5.05 29.65 1.06
CA LEU A 109 5.40 29.66 -0.36
C LEU A 109 4.60 30.72 -1.15
N GLN A 110 4.40 31.91 -0.57
CA GLN A 110 3.68 33.01 -1.24
C GLN A 110 4.39 33.56 -2.48
N ASN A 111 5.73 33.51 -2.53
CA ASN A 111 6.49 34.00 -3.67
C ASN A 111 6.58 32.94 -4.77
N SER A 112 6.29 33.32 -6.02
CA SER A 112 6.36 32.42 -7.19
C SER A 112 7.73 31.76 -7.35
N THR A 113 8.82 32.46 -7.02
CA THR A 113 10.19 31.91 -7.09
C THR A 113 10.39 30.76 -6.10
N GLN A 114 9.84 30.87 -4.89
CA GLN A 114 9.95 29.80 -3.88
C GLN A 114 9.11 28.59 -4.29
N LEU A 115 7.90 28.82 -4.80
CA LEU A 115 7.04 27.76 -5.31
C LEU A 115 7.70 27.01 -6.47
N GLU A 116 8.32 27.74 -7.40
CA GLU A 116 9.04 27.16 -8.53
C GLU A 116 10.21 26.28 -8.08
N GLN A 117 11.03 26.79 -7.14
CA GLN A 117 12.16 26.04 -6.57
C GLN A 117 11.72 24.75 -5.87
N VAL A 118 10.66 24.82 -5.06
CA VAL A 118 10.13 23.66 -4.35
C VAL A 118 9.52 22.65 -5.32
N ASN A 119 8.78 23.10 -6.34
CA ASN A 119 8.25 22.17 -7.33
C ASN A 119 9.35 21.56 -8.20
N GLN A 120 10.45 22.27 -8.45
CA GLN A 120 11.60 21.71 -9.16
C GLN A 120 12.22 20.51 -8.42
N MET A 121 12.03 20.38 -7.09
CA MET A 121 12.45 19.20 -6.34
C MET A 121 11.73 17.92 -6.80
N LEU A 122 10.53 18.03 -7.38
CA LEU A 122 9.75 16.92 -7.93
C LEU A 122 10.26 16.46 -9.31
N ASN A 123 11.15 17.25 -9.95
CA ASN A 123 11.77 16.93 -11.21
C ASN A 123 13.07 16.13 -10.98
N LEU A 124 12.94 14.81 -10.92
CA LEU A 124 14.06 13.91 -10.65
C LEU A 124 14.77 13.49 -11.94
N THR A 125 16.09 13.39 -11.90
CA THR A 125 16.85 12.77 -13.00
C THR A 125 16.62 11.25 -13.05
N GLN A 126 17.04 10.60 -14.14
CA GLN A 126 16.93 9.14 -14.26
C GLN A 126 17.74 8.40 -13.18
N GLU A 127 18.89 8.95 -12.77
CA GLU A 127 19.72 8.43 -11.69
C GLU A 127 19.00 8.56 -10.34
N GLU A 128 18.37 9.70 -10.08
CA GLU A 128 17.58 9.92 -8.86
C GLU A 128 16.33 9.03 -8.82
N ILE A 129 15.64 8.84 -9.95
CA ILE A 129 14.53 7.87 -10.08
C ILE A 129 15.04 6.46 -9.77
N THR A 130 16.18 6.07 -10.34
CA THR A 130 16.78 4.75 -10.10
C THR A 130 17.16 4.57 -8.63
N ALA A 131 17.70 5.62 -7.98
CA ALA A 131 18.08 5.61 -6.58
C ALA A 131 16.85 5.47 -5.66
N THR A 132 15.79 6.26 -5.88
CA THR A 132 14.58 6.15 -5.06
C THR A 132 13.86 4.82 -5.27
N VAL A 133 13.80 4.29 -6.51
CA VAL A 133 13.22 2.97 -6.78
C VAL A 133 14.01 1.87 -6.07
N LYS A 134 15.34 1.93 -6.10
CA LYS A 134 16.20 0.96 -5.41
C LYS A 134 15.95 0.92 -3.90
N VAL A 135 15.71 2.08 -3.29
CA VAL A 135 15.52 2.18 -1.83
C VAL A 135 14.07 1.92 -1.43
N ASN A 136 13.12 2.56 -2.09
CA ASN A 136 11.71 2.61 -1.67
C ASN A 136 10.82 1.57 -2.38
N LEU A 137 11.32 0.90 -3.42
CA LEU A 137 10.66 -0.24 -4.08
C LEU A 137 11.62 -1.44 -4.19
N PRO A 138 12.19 -1.93 -3.07
CA PRO A 138 13.21 -2.99 -3.09
C PRO A 138 12.67 -4.33 -3.61
N PHE A 139 11.35 -4.54 -3.56
CA PHE A 139 10.67 -5.74 -4.05
C PHE A 139 9.95 -5.51 -5.39
N GLY A 140 10.24 -4.38 -6.05
CA GLY A 140 9.49 -3.91 -7.22
C GLY A 140 8.19 -3.22 -6.82
N ARG A 141 7.52 -2.63 -7.81
CA ARG A 141 6.24 -1.93 -7.61
C ARG A 141 5.07 -2.91 -7.49
N PRO A 142 4.04 -2.59 -6.68
CA PRO A 142 2.74 -3.24 -6.77
C PRO A 142 2.20 -3.19 -8.21
N ARG A 143 1.71 -4.33 -8.70
CA ARG A 143 1.10 -4.47 -10.04
C ARG A 143 -0.41 -4.29 -9.96
N VAL A 144 -1.02 -3.66 -10.96
CA VAL A 144 -2.47 -3.43 -10.96
C VAL A 144 -3.17 -4.54 -11.76
N LEU A 145 -3.84 -5.43 -11.04
CA LEU A 145 -4.64 -6.53 -11.63
C LEU A 145 -6.07 -6.11 -12.00
N GLN A 146 -6.50 -4.91 -11.60
CA GLN A 146 -7.79 -4.36 -11.99
C GLN A 146 -7.79 -4.00 -13.48
N LYS A 147 -8.93 -4.21 -14.15
CA LYS A 147 -9.12 -3.87 -15.57
C LYS A 147 -9.45 -2.38 -15.71
N ASN A 148 -8.94 -1.75 -16.78
CA ASN A 148 -9.28 -0.39 -17.19
C ASN A 148 -9.00 0.68 -16.11
N VAL A 149 -7.90 0.53 -15.37
CA VAL A 149 -7.48 1.54 -14.39
C VAL A 149 -6.37 2.39 -14.99
N ASP A 150 -6.63 3.68 -15.18
CA ASP A 150 -5.58 4.65 -15.55
C ASP A 150 -4.86 5.13 -14.28
N HIS A 151 -3.59 4.77 -14.18
CA HIS A 151 -2.71 5.12 -13.07
C HIS A 151 -1.34 5.50 -13.57
N CYS A 152 -0.59 6.28 -12.79
CA CYS A 152 0.79 6.64 -13.09
C CYS A 152 1.67 6.53 -11.84
N LEU A 153 2.98 6.46 -12.03
CA LEU A 153 3.93 6.48 -10.91
C LEU A 153 4.40 7.91 -10.64
N LEU A 154 4.38 8.30 -9.37
CA LEU A 154 4.94 9.57 -8.88
C LEU A 154 6.17 9.26 -8.04
N TYR A 155 7.33 9.69 -8.54
CA TYR A 155 8.62 9.49 -7.89
C TYR A 155 8.96 10.69 -7.02
N HIS A 156 9.47 10.44 -5.83
CA HIS A 156 10.04 11.43 -4.90
C HIS A 156 11.34 10.85 -4.36
N ARG A 157 12.21 11.66 -3.74
CA ARG A 157 13.46 11.13 -3.17
C ARG A 157 13.20 10.17 -2.00
N GLU A 158 12.10 10.36 -1.28
CA GLU A 158 11.84 9.62 -0.03
C GLU A 158 10.72 8.59 -0.12
N TYR A 159 9.89 8.63 -1.17
CA TYR A 159 8.82 7.67 -1.40
C TYR A 159 8.44 7.59 -2.88
N VAL A 160 7.79 6.52 -3.27
CA VAL A 160 7.19 6.33 -4.60
C VAL A 160 5.73 5.94 -4.44
N SER A 161 4.82 6.53 -5.21
CA SER A 161 3.41 6.19 -5.16
C SER A 161 2.85 5.83 -6.54
N GLY A 162 1.80 4.99 -6.55
CA GLY A 162 0.98 4.73 -7.73
C GLY A 162 -0.31 5.54 -7.64
N PHE A 163 -0.45 6.58 -8.46
CA PHE A 163 -1.57 7.51 -8.41
C PHE A 163 -2.71 7.07 -9.33
N GLY A 164 -3.91 6.85 -8.77
CA GLY A 164 -5.10 6.49 -9.52
C GLY A 164 -5.84 7.74 -9.98
N LYS A 165 -5.78 8.06 -11.28
CA LYS A 165 -6.27 9.34 -11.82
C LYS A 165 -7.77 9.53 -11.66
N ALA A 166 -8.55 8.47 -11.92
CA ALA A 166 -10.00 8.50 -11.75
C ALA A 166 -10.42 8.68 -10.28
N MET A 167 -9.66 8.11 -9.34
CA MET A 167 -9.88 8.24 -7.90
C MET A 167 -9.35 9.55 -7.32
N ARG A 168 -8.49 10.26 -8.08
CA ARG A 168 -7.78 11.47 -7.66
C ARG A 168 -6.92 11.29 -6.43
N MET A 169 -6.48 10.07 -6.12
CA MET A 169 -5.70 9.74 -4.92
C MET A 169 -4.77 8.55 -5.20
N PRO A 170 -3.72 8.35 -4.38
CA PRO A 170 -2.83 7.20 -4.54
C PRO A 170 -3.54 5.88 -4.25
N MET A 171 -3.28 4.88 -5.09
CA MET A 171 -3.67 3.47 -4.87
C MET A 171 -2.75 2.80 -3.85
N TRP A 172 -1.48 3.24 -3.80
CA TRP A 172 -0.46 2.79 -2.85
C TRP A 172 0.64 3.85 -2.75
N SER A 173 1.32 3.88 -1.60
CA SER A 173 2.55 4.65 -1.37
C SER A 173 3.58 3.74 -0.71
N SER A 174 4.82 3.76 -1.21
CA SER A 174 5.91 2.90 -0.76
C SER A 174 7.13 3.73 -0.38
N TYR A 175 7.67 3.48 0.80
CA TYR A 175 8.84 4.15 1.35
C TYR A 175 9.54 3.20 2.31
N THR A 176 10.85 3.40 2.49
CA THR A 176 11.64 2.61 3.46
C THR A 176 12.12 3.53 4.57
N VAL A 177 11.66 3.25 5.79
CA VAL A 177 12.08 3.95 7.01
C VAL A 177 13.38 3.30 7.50
N PRO A 178 14.51 4.03 7.54
CA PRO A 178 15.75 3.48 8.06
C PRO A 178 15.66 3.29 9.58
N GLN A 179 16.47 2.39 10.13
CA GLN A 179 16.68 2.34 11.57
C GLN A 179 17.39 3.63 12.02
N LEU A 180 16.73 4.42 12.85
CA LEU A 180 17.30 5.60 13.49
C LEU A 180 17.85 5.20 14.86
N GLY A 181 19.01 5.75 15.24
CA GLY A 181 19.58 5.54 16.58
C GLY A 181 18.86 6.31 17.69
N ASP A 182 18.10 7.34 17.31
CA ASP A 182 17.25 8.14 18.18
C ASP A 182 15.80 7.71 18.02
N THR A 183 15.12 7.44 19.15
CA THR A 183 13.71 7.05 19.21
C THR A 183 12.78 8.24 19.49
N SER A 184 13.29 9.46 19.40
CA SER A 184 12.49 10.68 19.52
C SER A 184 11.33 10.63 18.52
N PRO A 185 10.09 10.95 18.94
CA PRO A 185 8.96 11.03 18.02
C PRO A 185 9.25 12.00 16.88
N LEU A 186 8.73 11.69 15.69
CA LEU A 186 8.80 12.61 14.56
C LEU A 186 8.14 13.95 14.95
N PRO A 187 8.69 15.10 14.48
CA PRO A 187 8.05 16.39 14.69
C PRO A 187 6.67 16.42 14.04
N PRO A 188 5.77 17.34 14.43
CA PRO A 188 4.54 17.54 13.69
C PRO A 188 4.83 17.99 12.26
N THR A 189 3.95 17.59 11.33
CA THR A 189 3.96 18.10 9.95
C THR A 189 3.76 19.62 9.97
N VAL A 190 4.45 20.36 9.08
CA VAL A 190 4.22 21.81 8.91
C VAL A 190 2.73 22.06 8.66
N PRO A 191 2.05 22.78 9.57
CA PRO A 191 0.62 23.04 9.43
C PRO A 191 0.35 24.03 8.29
N ASP A 192 -0.89 24.05 7.83
CA ASP A 192 -1.40 25.05 6.88
C ASP A 192 -0.60 25.18 5.56
N CYS A 193 0.09 24.11 5.15
CA CYS A 193 0.84 24.11 3.89
C CYS A 193 0.41 22.94 2.99
N LEU A 194 -0.39 23.24 1.97
CA LEU A 194 -0.73 22.33 0.88
C LEU A 194 -0.66 23.03 -0.46
N ARG A 195 -0.24 22.31 -1.51
CA ARG A 195 -0.22 22.81 -2.88
C ARG A 195 -0.59 21.74 -3.91
N ALA A 196 -0.92 22.17 -5.11
CA ALA A 196 -1.16 21.28 -6.24
C ALA A 196 0.13 20.50 -6.62
N ASP A 197 -0.03 19.25 -7.09
CA ASP A 197 1.07 18.51 -7.72
C ASP A 197 1.13 18.89 -9.20
N VAL A 198 2.23 19.51 -9.64
CA VAL A 198 2.39 19.98 -11.03
C VAL A 198 2.49 18.86 -12.07
N ARG A 199 2.70 17.61 -11.63
CA ARG A 199 2.76 16.44 -12.51
C ARG A 199 1.38 15.85 -12.80
N VAL A 200 0.35 16.24 -12.04
CA VAL A 200 -1.02 15.72 -12.14
C VAL A 200 -1.98 16.86 -12.54
N PRO A 201 -2.75 16.71 -13.63
CA PRO A 201 -3.62 17.78 -14.11
C PRO A 201 -4.77 18.07 -13.11
N PRO A 202 -5.30 19.29 -13.06
CA PRO A 202 -6.39 19.67 -12.15
C PRO A 202 -7.64 18.79 -12.22
N SER A 203 -7.95 18.24 -13.39
CA SER A 203 -9.08 17.32 -13.60
C SER A 203 -8.95 15.98 -12.87
N GLU A 204 -7.72 15.58 -12.55
CA GLU A 204 -7.35 14.32 -11.89
C GLU A 204 -6.83 14.54 -10.46
N SER A 205 -6.86 15.78 -9.97
CA SER A 205 -6.37 16.16 -8.64
C SER A 205 -7.50 16.52 -7.69
N GLN A 206 -7.27 16.32 -6.39
CA GLN A 206 -8.17 16.81 -5.34
C GLN A 206 -8.04 18.32 -5.14
N LYS A 207 -9.10 18.95 -4.63
CA LYS A 207 -9.08 20.34 -4.17
C LYS A 207 -9.15 20.39 -2.66
N CYS A 208 -8.40 21.30 -2.04
CA CYS A 208 -8.44 21.47 -0.58
C CYS A 208 -9.82 21.97 -0.10
N SER A 209 -10.55 22.70 -0.95
CA SER A 209 -11.93 23.14 -0.69
C SER A 209 -12.92 21.99 -0.50
N PHE A 210 -12.66 20.79 -1.04
CA PHE A 210 -13.52 19.61 -0.82
C PHE A 210 -13.61 19.25 0.67
N TYR A 211 -12.49 19.36 1.38
CA TYR A 211 -12.39 19.03 2.81
C TYR A 211 -12.88 20.14 3.74
N LEU A 212 -13.02 21.38 3.23
CA LEU A 212 -13.63 22.48 3.98
C LEU A 212 -15.17 22.41 3.92
N ALA A 213 -15.69 21.93 2.80
CA ALA A 213 -17.13 21.80 2.54
C ALA A 213 -17.75 20.65 3.34
N ASP A 214 -17.09 19.51 3.39
CA ASP A 214 -17.54 18.36 4.19
C ASP A 214 -17.18 18.55 5.68
N LYS A 215 -18.08 18.15 6.59
CA LYS A 215 -17.89 18.27 8.04
C LYS A 215 -17.57 16.95 8.72
N ASN A 216 -17.76 15.83 8.02
CA ASN A 216 -17.53 14.51 8.58
C ASN A 216 -16.18 13.93 8.15
N ILE A 217 -15.56 14.48 7.10
CA ILE A 217 -14.28 13.99 6.58
C ILE A 217 -13.27 15.13 6.45
N THR A 218 -12.02 14.82 6.76
CA THR A 218 -10.88 15.70 6.57
C THR A 218 -9.88 15.03 5.63
N HIS A 219 -8.73 15.65 5.39
CA HIS A 219 -7.65 15.04 4.65
C HIS A 219 -6.57 14.48 5.60
N GLY A 220 -6.00 13.34 5.22
CA GLY A 220 -4.77 12.81 5.78
C GLY A 220 -3.70 12.64 4.69
N PHE A 221 -2.50 12.29 5.12
CA PHE A 221 -1.37 12.01 4.23
C PHE A 221 -1.08 10.52 4.18
N LEU A 222 -0.89 9.96 2.97
CA LEU A 222 -0.55 8.54 2.85
C LEU A 222 0.94 8.29 3.15
N TYR A 223 1.84 9.11 2.62
CA TYR A 223 3.23 9.20 3.08
C TYR A 223 3.33 10.27 4.18
N PRO A 224 3.88 9.96 5.37
CA PRO A 224 3.97 10.91 6.49
C PRO A 224 4.99 12.03 6.21
N PRO A 225 4.56 13.30 6.02
CA PRO A 225 5.47 14.39 5.64
C PRO A 225 6.55 14.67 6.69
N ALA A 226 6.28 14.39 7.96
CA ALA A 226 7.21 14.57 9.07
C ALA A 226 8.36 13.56 9.14
N SER A 227 8.35 12.48 8.34
CA SER A 227 9.48 11.55 8.25
C SER A 227 10.59 12.03 7.32
N ASN A 228 10.64 13.33 7.04
CA ASN A 228 11.59 13.96 6.15
C ASN A 228 13.02 13.83 6.68
N ARG A 229 13.97 13.51 5.80
CA ARG A 229 15.39 13.31 6.15
C ARG A 229 16.26 14.51 5.81
N THR A 230 15.71 15.49 5.10
CA THR A 230 16.35 16.77 4.79
C THR A 230 15.46 17.93 5.21
N SER A 231 16.01 19.15 5.30
CA SER A 231 15.27 20.35 5.73
C SER A 231 13.98 20.59 4.94
N ASP A 232 14.00 20.37 3.64
CA ASP A 232 12.94 20.78 2.72
C ASP A 232 12.20 19.61 2.06
N SER A 233 12.61 18.36 2.32
CA SER A 233 11.96 17.17 1.72
C SER A 233 10.52 16.96 2.18
N GLN A 234 10.10 17.58 3.28
CA GLN A 234 8.70 17.58 3.69
C GLN A 234 7.79 18.20 2.61
N TYR A 235 8.28 19.18 1.83
CA TYR A 235 7.51 19.75 0.75
C TYR A 235 7.22 18.73 -0.37
N ASP A 236 8.03 17.70 -0.56
CA ASP A 236 7.73 16.64 -1.54
C ASP A 236 6.43 15.91 -1.18
N ALA A 237 6.03 15.91 0.10
CA ALA A 237 4.87 15.22 0.64
C ALA A 237 3.65 16.13 0.87
N LEU A 238 3.84 17.45 0.96
CA LEU A 238 2.79 18.46 1.17
C LEU A 238 2.11 18.86 -0.16
N ILE A 239 1.64 17.85 -0.89
CA ILE A 239 1.02 17.99 -2.22
C ILE A 239 -0.30 17.23 -2.31
N THR A 240 -1.22 17.73 -3.15
CA THR A 240 -2.55 17.11 -3.38
C THR A 240 -2.52 15.63 -3.76
N SER A 241 -1.46 15.16 -4.42
CA SER A 241 -1.32 13.75 -4.85
C SER A 241 -0.96 12.78 -3.71
N ASN A 242 -0.66 13.29 -2.51
CA ASN A 242 -0.43 12.53 -1.29
C ASN A 242 -1.62 12.58 -0.32
N LEU A 243 -2.72 13.26 -0.69
CA LEU A 243 -3.91 13.39 0.14
C LEU A 243 -4.84 12.19 -0.03
N VAL A 244 -5.42 11.76 1.09
CA VAL A 244 -6.51 10.78 1.13
C VAL A 244 -7.61 11.25 2.09
N PRO A 245 -8.90 10.99 1.79
CA PRO A 245 -9.98 11.29 2.72
C PRO A 245 -9.87 10.44 3.98
N MET A 246 -9.90 11.07 5.15
CA MET A 246 -9.85 10.41 6.46
C MET A 246 -10.89 11.02 7.39
N TYR A 247 -11.59 10.18 8.16
CA TYR A 247 -12.38 10.65 9.29
C TYR A 247 -11.47 11.26 10.36
N GLU A 248 -11.91 12.30 11.05
CA GLU A 248 -11.12 12.98 12.09
C GLU A 248 -10.62 12.00 13.17
N GLU A 249 -11.47 11.09 13.63
CA GLU A 249 -11.12 10.09 14.65
C GLU A 249 -10.15 8.99 14.15
N PHE A 250 -10.03 8.82 12.83
CA PHE A 250 -9.11 7.85 12.25
C PHE A 250 -7.70 8.42 12.05
N ARG A 251 -7.60 9.74 11.84
CA ARG A 251 -6.35 10.45 11.56
C ARG A 251 -5.50 10.61 12.81
#